data_AF-Q84CT5-F1
#
_entry.id   AF-Q84CT5-F1
#
_cell.length_a   1.000
_cell.length_b   1.000
_cell.length_c   1.000
_cell.angle_alpha   90.00
_cell.angle_beta   90.00
_cell.angle_gamma   90.00
#
_symmetry.space_group_name_H-M   'P 1'
#
loop_
_entity.id
_entity.type
_entity.pdbx_description
1 polymer ?
#
loop_
_entity_poly.entity_id
_entity_poly.type
_entity_poly.pdbx_seq_one_letter_code
_entity_poly.pdbx_strand_id
1 'polypeptide(L)'
;MSTSVLALTELEVRLASPGGSALRDTLLSQLGELETRLRVRLHDGVGRDTYPVWRDALAAATAARQVLLQRPTGPDNPPASVLTRLSNEQCAEGDKHGH
;
A
#
# COMPACT_ATOMS: atom_id res chain seq x y z
N MET A 1 -3.20 11.73 -29.31
CA MET A 1 -3.69 11.43 -27.95
C MET A 1 -2.49 11.39 -27.03
N SER A 2 -2.23 12.50 -26.33
CA SER A 2 -1.08 12.57 -25.41
C SER A 2 -1.43 11.76 -24.17
N THR A 3 -0.77 10.62 -23.99
CA THR A 3 -0.79 9.87 -22.73
C THR A 3 -0.13 10.76 -21.68
N SER A 4 -0.96 11.48 -20.93
CA SER A 4 -0.51 12.24 -19.76
C SER A 4 0.14 11.23 -18.81
N VAL A 5 1.45 11.30 -18.65
CA VAL A 5 2.16 10.59 -17.58
C VAL A 5 1.63 11.21 -16.30
N LEU A 6 0.60 10.62 -15.72
CA LEU A 6 0.10 11.02 -14.41
C LEU A 6 1.25 10.77 -13.43
N ALA A 7 1.88 11.86 -12.98
CA ALA A 7 2.86 11.80 -11.91
C ALA A 7 2.17 11.14 -10.72
N LEU A 8 2.68 9.98 -10.30
CA LEU A 8 2.16 9.27 -9.15
C LEU A 8 2.32 10.15 -7.91
N THR A 9 1.28 10.24 -7.11
CA THR A 9 1.35 10.81 -5.76
C THR A 9 2.30 9.98 -4.90
N GLU A 10 2.83 10.58 -3.84
CA GLU A 10 3.75 9.90 -2.91
C GLU A 10 3.16 8.59 -2.36
N LEU A 11 1.87 8.59 -2.01
CA LEU A 11 1.18 7.39 -1.54
C LEU A 11 1.19 6.28 -2.59
N GLU A 12 0.93 6.62 -3.85
CA GLU A 12 0.87 5.64 -4.93
C GLU A 12 2.27 5.07 -5.23
N VAL A 13 3.32 5.89 -5.15
CA VAL A 13 4.71 5.43 -5.24
C VAL A 13 5.04 4.45 -4.11
N ARG A 14 4.66 4.78 -2.88
CA ARG A 14 4.91 3.93 -1.71
C ARG A 14 4.15 2.61 -1.77
N LEU A 15 2.90 2.63 -2.23
CA LEU A 15 2.11 1.41 -2.44
C LEU A 15 2.68 0.55 -3.57
N ALA A 16 3.25 1.15 -4.61
CA ALA A 16 3.91 0.41 -5.70
C ALA A 16 5.31 -0.12 -5.36
N SER A 17 5.87 0.27 -4.21
CA SER A 17 7.20 -0.16 -3.75
C SER A 17 7.15 -1.53 -3.04
N PRO A 18 8.29 -2.23 -2.88
CA PRO A 18 8.36 -3.46 -2.07
C PRO A 18 7.83 -3.23 -0.65
N GLY A 19 6.99 -4.14 -0.16
CA GLY A 19 6.28 -3.98 1.12
C GLY A 19 5.04 -3.09 1.06
N GLY A 20 4.63 -2.65 -0.14
CA GLY A 20 3.43 -1.84 -0.34
C GLY A 20 2.12 -2.54 0.03
N SER A 21 2.09 -3.88 -0.05
CA SER A 21 1.01 -4.73 0.49
C SER A 21 0.81 -4.55 1.99
N ALA A 22 1.89 -4.69 2.78
CA ALA A 22 1.86 -4.50 4.23
C ALA A 22 1.47 -3.06 4.61
N LEU A 23 1.93 -2.06 3.84
CA LEU A 23 1.49 -0.68 4.01
C LEU A 23 -0.02 -0.52 3.73
N ARG A 24 -0.52 -1.11 2.63
CA ARG A 24 -1.96 -1.10 2.31
C ARG A 24 -2.76 -1.73 3.45
N ASP A 25 -2.34 -2.89 3.94
CA ASP A 25 -3.04 -3.61 5.00
C ASP A 25 -3.06 -2.82 6.31
N THR A 26 -1.96 -2.14 6.65
CA THR A 26 -1.90 -1.23 7.80
C THR A 26 -2.91 -0.09 7.66
N LEU A 27 -2.96 0.57 6.50
CA LEU A 27 -3.90 1.66 6.23
C LEU A 27 -5.36 1.18 6.25
N LEU A 28 -5.63 0.00 5.68
CA LEU A 28 -6.96 -0.62 5.71
C LEU A 28 -7.40 -0.96 7.13
N SER A 29 -6.49 -1.44 7.99
CA SER A 29 -6.77 -1.70 9.40
C SER A 29 -7.11 -0.41 10.15
N GLN A 30 -6.32 0.64 9.97
CA GLN A 30 -6.57 1.95 10.60
C GLN A 30 -7.92 2.55 10.17
N LEU A 31 -8.26 2.46 8.88
CA LEU A 31 -9.56 2.89 8.37
C LEU A 31 -10.71 2.02 8.90
N GLY A 32 -10.52 0.71 9.04
CA GLY A 32 -11.51 -0.18 9.64
C GLY A 32 -11.82 0.16 11.10
N GLU A 33 -10.79 0.50 11.88
CA GLU A 33 -10.95 0.97 13.26
C GLU A 33 -11.67 2.33 13.31
N LEU A 34 -11.29 3.27 12.43
CA LEU A 34 -11.96 4.57 12.34
C LEU A 34 -13.45 4.41 12.00
N GLU A 35 -13.79 3.61 10.99
CA GLU A 35 -15.19 3.35 10.63
C GLU A 35 -15.97 2.73 11.78
N THR A 36 -15.37 1.78 12.51
CA THR A 36 -16.02 1.13 13.65
C THR A 36 -16.37 2.16 14.72
N ARG A 37 -15.42 3.04 15.06
CA ARG A 37 -15.66 4.14 16.02
C ARG A 37 -16.73 5.12 15.53
N LEU A 38 -16.72 5.47 14.26
CA LEU A 38 -17.74 6.36 13.66
C LEU A 38 -19.14 5.74 13.70
N ARG A 39 -19.26 4.44 13.38
CA ARG A 39 -20.52 3.70 13.43
C ARG A 39 -21.06 3.61 14.85
N VAL A 40 -20.21 3.27 15.82
CA VAL A 40 -20.59 3.24 17.25
C VAL A 40 -21.10 4.61 17.68
N ARG A 41 -20.37 5.69 17.35
CA ARG A 41 -20.79 7.04 17.73
C ARG A 41 -22.12 7.46 17.11
N LEU A 42 -22.34 7.15 15.83
CA LEU A 42 -23.62 7.42 15.15
C LEU A 42 -24.76 6.61 15.77
N HIS A 43 -24.50 5.36 16.18
CA HIS A 43 -25.46 4.50 16.85
C HIS A 43 -25.83 5.03 18.25
N ASP A 44 -24.84 5.46 19.04
CA ASP A 44 -25.02 6.04 20.37
C ASP A 44 -25.77 7.38 20.34
N GLY A 45 -25.88 7.99 19.16
CA GLY A 45 -26.54 9.26 18.95
C GLY A 45 -25.56 10.44 18.93
N VAL A 46 -25.83 11.35 18.00
CA VAL A 46 -25.10 12.60 17.83
C VAL A 46 -26.10 13.74 17.71
N GLY A 47 -25.72 14.94 18.16
CA GLY A 47 -26.58 16.12 18.03
C GLY A 47 -26.92 16.38 16.57
N ARG A 48 -28.15 16.82 16.29
CA ARG A 48 -28.68 17.05 14.93
C ARG A 48 -27.74 17.89 14.06
N ASP A 49 -27.16 18.95 14.62
CA ASP A 49 -26.26 19.86 13.90
C ASP A 49 -24.91 19.22 13.56
N THR A 50 -24.48 18.24 14.36
CA THR A 50 -23.22 17.51 14.16
C THR A 50 -23.39 16.26 13.31
N TYR A 51 -24.61 15.74 13.17
CA TYR A 51 -24.90 14.53 12.40
C TYR A 51 -24.32 14.54 10.98
N PRO A 52 -24.43 15.62 10.19
CA PRO A 52 -23.85 15.66 8.85
C PRO A 52 -22.34 15.41 8.86
N VAL A 53 -21.62 16.00 9.81
CA VAL A 53 -20.16 15.83 9.95
C VAL A 53 -19.79 14.38 10.23
N TRP A 54 -20.49 13.72 11.16
CA TRP A 54 -20.24 12.30 11.48
C TRP A 54 -20.59 11.37 10.31
N ARG A 55 -21.70 11.62 9.63
CA ARG A 55 -22.11 10.88 8.43
C ARG A 55 -21.08 11.03 7.31
N ASP A 56 -20.62 12.25 7.05
CA ASP A 56 -19.71 12.56 5.96
C ASP A 56 -18.31 12.00 6.26
N ALA A 57 -17.88 12.01 7.53
CA ALA A 57 -16.66 11.33 7.97
C ALA A 57 -16.72 9.82 7.74
N LEU A 58 -17.86 9.18 8.04
CA LEU A 58 -18.05 7.75 7.77
C LEU A 58 -18.00 7.45 6.26
N ALA A 59 -18.67 8.27 5.46
CA ALA A 59 -18.66 8.13 4.00
C ALA A 59 -17.24 8.31 3.44
N ALA A 60 -16.49 9.29 3.93
CA ALA A 60 -15.10 9.53 3.53
C ALA A 60 -14.18 8.36 3.89
N ALA A 61 -14.29 7.81 5.10
CA ALA A 61 -13.51 6.65 5.53
C ALA A 61 -13.81 5.43 4.65
N THR A 62 -15.08 5.18 4.33
CA THR A 62 -15.49 4.09 3.43
C THR A 62 -14.99 4.30 2.01
N ALA A 63 -15.10 5.51 1.47
CA ALA A 63 -14.54 5.83 0.15
C ALA A 63 -13.02 5.61 0.11
N ALA A 64 -12.29 6.05 1.14
CA ALA A 64 -10.84 5.87 1.24
C ALA A 64 -10.45 4.37 1.24
N ARG A 65 -11.18 3.52 1.95
CA ARG A 65 -10.95 2.06 1.91
C ARG A 65 -11.17 1.49 0.52
N GLN A 66 -12.24 1.91 -0.17
CA GLN A 66 -12.51 1.44 -1.53
C GLN A 66 -11.37 1.86 -2.48
N VAL A 67 -10.90 3.10 -2.39
CA VAL A 67 -9.77 3.58 -3.20
C VAL A 67 -8.50 2.76 -2.94
N LEU A 68 -8.18 2.46 -1.68
CA LEU A 68 -7.01 1.66 -1.32
C LEU A 68 -7.12 0.21 -1.80
N LEU A 69 -8.32 -0.40 -1.73
CA LEU A 69 -8.57 -1.76 -2.21
C LEU A 69 -8.41 -1.88 -3.73
N GLN A 70 -8.74 -0.83 -4.48
CA GLN A 70 -8.56 -0.78 -5.94
C GLN A 70 -7.12 -0.47 -6.35
N ARG A 71 -6.22 -0.14 -5.41
CA ARG A 71 -4.86 0.26 -5.74
C ARG A 71 -3.92 -0.93 -5.90
N PRO A 72 -3.17 -1.03 -7.01
CA PRO A 72 -2.14 -2.04 -7.15
C PRO A 72 -1.03 -1.81 -6.12
N THR A 73 -0.51 -2.91 -5.57
CA THR A 73 0.65 -2.90 -4.67
C THR A 73 1.87 -3.45 -5.38
N GLY A 74 3.04 -2.97 -4.96
CA GLY A 74 4.32 -3.51 -5.38
C GLY A 74 4.49 -4.98 -4.98
N PRO A 75 5.50 -5.66 -5.53
CA PRO A 75 5.75 -7.06 -5.21
C PRO A 75 6.02 -7.24 -3.70
N ASP A 76 5.40 -8.26 -3.11
CA ASP A 76 5.57 -8.65 -1.70
C ASP A 76 7.00 -9.10 -1.36
N ASN A 77 7.77 -9.50 -2.36
CA ASN A 77 9.15 -9.98 -2.22
C ASN A 77 10.08 -9.06 -3.03
N PRO A 78 11.24 -8.62 -2.50
CA PRO A 78 12.26 -8.02 -3.35
C PRO A 78 12.63 -9.01 -4.48
N PRO A 79 12.99 -8.53 -5.68
CA PRO A 79 13.45 -9.42 -6.73
C PRO A 79 14.75 -10.08 -6.28
N ALA A 80 14.68 -11.38 -5.94
CA ALA A 80 15.85 -12.22 -5.69
C ALA A 80 16.87 -12.19 -6.84
N SER A 81 16.45 -11.72 -8.02
CA SER A 81 17.27 -11.57 -9.23
C SER A 81 18.52 -10.68 -9.09
N VAL A 82 18.63 -9.82 -8.06
CA VAL A 82 19.86 -9.03 -7.85
C VAL A 82 20.95 -9.82 -7.11
N LEU A 83 20.57 -10.76 -6.24
CA LEU A 83 21.53 -11.57 -5.47
C LEU A 83 22.13 -12.72 -6.30
N THR A 84 21.42 -13.22 -7.31
CA THR A 84 21.91 -14.31 -8.17
C THR A 84 22.97 -13.83 -9.18
N ARG A 85 22.90 -12.58 -9.67
CA ARG A 85 23.85 -12.11 -10.68
C ARG A 85 25.27 -11.91 -10.12
N LEU A 86 25.40 -11.44 -8.87
CA LEU A 86 26.70 -11.26 -8.22
C LEU A 86 27.33 -12.58 -7.76
N SER A 87 26.54 -13.61 -7.43
CA SER A 87 27.06 -14.91 -7.00
C SER A 87 27.57 -15.77 -8.16
N ASN A 88 27.05 -15.56 -9.39
CA ASN A 88 27.45 -16.33 -10.56
C ASN A 88 28.73 -15.84 -11.25
N GLU A 89 29.19 -14.60 -10.99
CA GLU A 89 30.42 -14.05 -11.58
C GLU A 89 31.68 -14.33 -10.74
N GLN A 90 31.55 -14.82 -9.49
CA GLN A 90 32.69 -15.03 -8.59
C GLN A 90 33.28 -16.45 -8.56
N CYS A 91 32.66 -17.45 -9.21
CA CYS A 91 33.14 -18.84 -9.21
C CYS A 91 33.89 -19.27 -10.49
N ALA A 92 34.27 -18.35 -11.37
CA ALA A 92 34.87 -18.67 -12.67
C ALA A 92 36.28 -18.08 -12.89
N GLU A 93 37.12 -17.94 -11.85
CA GLU A 93 38.58 -17.83 -12.04
C GLU A 93 39.32 -18.44 -10.85
N GLY A 94 39.65 -19.72 -10.99
CA GLY A 94 40.47 -20.42 -10.01
C GLY A 94 40.55 -21.89 -10.36
N ASP A 95 41.73 -22.30 -10.84
CA ASP A 95 42.21 -23.67 -10.98
C ASP A 95 42.13 -24.28 -12.38
N LYS A 96 43.26 -24.21 -13.10
CA LYS A 96 43.95 -25.41 -13.61
C LYS A 96 45.45 -25.16 -13.69
N HIS A 97 46.12 -25.53 -12.61
CA HIS A 97 47.56 -25.77 -12.58
C HIS A 97 47.84 -27.22 -13.01
N GLY A 98 48.80 -27.43 -13.90
CA GLY A 98 49.63 -28.64 -13.99
C GLY A 98 49.02 -29.93 -14.58
N HIS A 99 49.53 -30.35 -15.74
CA HIS A 99 50.48 -31.46 -15.85
C HIS A 99 51.25 -31.36 -17.17
#